data_AF-A0A7S3CJC2-F1
#
_entry.id   AF-A0A7S3CJC2-F1
#
_cell.length_a   1.000
_cell.length_b   1.000
_cell.length_c   1.000
_cell.angle_alpha   90.00
_cell.angle_beta   90.00
_cell.angle_gamma   90.00
#
_symmetry.space_group_name_H-M   'P 1'
#
loop_
_entity.id
_entity.type
_entity.pdbx_description
1 polymer ?
#
loop_
_entity_poly.entity_id
_entity_poly.type
_entity_poly.pdbx_seq_one_letter_code
_entity_poly.pdbx_strand_id
1 'polypeptide(L)'
;MGDIHQPLHTTSRYTAEHPTGDKGGNSFPLKYHYKANELHAVWDNVVYLYHVNPKRPFTESSWGDFGAIATDLNERVKISSTEAHTVDFAQMEKESHAISLHVYDGLKEGGTVSQSYIDKYQPIAVKRVVLAAHRIVYLIEQLFGSSKTSQRVEASSPMPESLKQRLQMLH
;
A
#
# COMPACT_ATOMS: atom_id res chain seq x y z
N MET A 1 6.79 -2.44 0.39
CA MET A 1 5.54 -3.07 -0.07
C MET A 1 4.57 -2.05 -0.66
N GLY A 2 4.31 -0.91 -0.02
CA GLY A 2 3.52 0.17 -0.63
C GLY A 2 4.14 0.71 -1.92
N ASP A 3 5.36 1.24 -1.84
CA ASP A 3 6.06 1.89 -2.95
C ASP A 3 6.19 1.04 -4.21
N ILE A 4 6.55 -0.24 -4.09
CA ILE A 4 6.65 -1.14 -5.26
C ILE A 4 5.31 -1.32 -6.00
N HIS A 5 4.18 -0.99 -5.38
CA HIS A 5 2.86 -1.00 -6.03
C HIS A 5 2.46 0.33 -6.67
N GLN A 6 3.20 1.42 -6.40
CA GLN A 6 3.04 2.73 -7.01
C GLN A 6 3.75 2.71 -8.39
N PRO A 7 3.02 2.79 -9.53
CA PRO A 7 3.59 2.64 -10.87
C PRO A 7 4.79 3.54 -11.19
N LEU A 8 4.80 4.77 -10.70
CA LEU A 8 5.87 5.75 -10.92
C LEU A 8 7.08 5.56 -10.02
N HIS A 9 7.01 4.69 -9.01
CA HIS A 9 8.18 4.31 -8.20
C HIS A 9 9.06 3.25 -8.88
N THR A 10 8.62 2.70 -10.02
CA THR A 10 9.35 1.64 -10.76
C THR A 10 9.76 2.06 -12.18
N THR A 11 9.66 3.35 -12.52
CA THR A 11 9.98 3.84 -13.88
C THR A 11 10.57 5.23 -13.89
N SER A 12 11.16 5.60 -15.03
CA SER A 12 11.57 6.97 -15.34
C SER A 12 11.40 7.20 -16.83
N ARG A 13 10.68 8.25 -17.22
CA ARG A 13 10.40 8.56 -18.64
C ARG A 13 11.56 9.39 -19.21
N TYR A 14 12.11 8.94 -20.32
CA TYR A 14 13.18 9.63 -21.05
C TYR A 14 12.61 10.37 -22.26
N THR A 15 13.02 11.63 -22.43
CA THR A 15 12.66 12.51 -23.55
C THR A 15 13.86 13.37 -23.95
N ALA A 16 13.74 14.18 -25.01
CA ALA A 16 14.77 15.16 -25.36
C ALA A 16 14.94 16.21 -24.24
N GLU A 17 13.84 16.58 -23.58
CA GLU A 17 13.80 17.54 -22.49
C GLU A 17 14.28 16.94 -21.16
N HIS A 18 14.12 15.61 -20.98
CA HIS A 18 14.54 14.85 -19.79
C HIS A 18 15.48 13.69 -20.18
N PRO A 19 16.74 13.97 -20.58
CA PRO A 19 17.68 12.95 -21.05
C PRO A 19 18.21 12.04 -19.93
N THR A 20 18.10 12.45 -18.66
CA THR A 20 18.43 11.63 -17.49
C THR A 20 17.18 11.00 -16.86
N GLY A 21 16.05 11.07 -17.55
CA GLY A 21 14.75 10.65 -17.07
C GLY A 21 14.05 11.69 -16.19
N ASP A 22 12.74 11.54 -16.03
CA ASP A 22 11.88 12.48 -15.31
C ASP A 22 11.68 12.14 -13.82
N LYS A 23 12.51 11.23 -13.28
CA LYS A 23 12.47 10.79 -11.88
C LYS A 23 11.09 10.22 -11.50
N GLY A 24 10.51 9.43 -12.39
CA GLY A 24 9.20 8.81 -12.16
C GLY A 24 8.09 9.85 -12.10
N GLY A 25 8.04 10.77 -13.06
CA GLY A 25 7.01 11.81 -13.13
C GLY A 25 7.23 13.04 -12.25
N ASN A 26 8.23 13.05 -11.36
CA ASN A 26 8.56 14.22 -10.53
C ASN A 26 8.94 15.45 -11.38
N SER A 27 9.57 15.23 -12.54
CA SER A 27 9.91 16.28 -13.50
C SER A 27 8.82 16.53 -14.55
N PHE A 28 7.61 15.99 -14.36
CA PHE A 28 6.45 16.23 -15.22
C PHE A 28 5.49 17.22 -14.52
N PRO A 29 5.66 18.54 -14.70
CA PRO A 29 4.85 19.53 -14.00
C PRO A 29 3.39 19.49 -14.46
N LEU A 30 2.47 19.74 -13.52
CA LEU A 30 1.03 19.86 -13.73
C LEU A 30 0.52 21.10 -13.00
N LYS A 31 -0.68 21.59 -13.35
CA LYS A 31 -1.31 22.64 -12.56
C LYS A 31 -1.60 22.14 -11.15
N TYR A 32 -1.28 22.97 -10.16
CA TYR A 32 -1.53 22.66 -8.76
C TYR A 32 -3.01 22.35 -8.52
N HIS A 33 -3.27 21.16 -7.98
CA HIS A 33 -4.59 20.71 -7.58
C HIS A 33 -4.45 19.72 -6.43
N TYR A 34 -5.29 19.88 -5.39
CA TYR A 34 -5.27 18.99 -4.21
C TYR A 34 -3.87 18.65 -3.67
N LYS A 35 -3.01 19.67 -3.55
CA LYS A 35 -1.62 19.55 -3.04
C LYS A 35 -0.63 18.79 -3.95
N ALA A 36 -0.98 18.50 -5.20
CA ALA A 36 -0.04 17.99 -6.20
C ALA A 36 0.10 18.98 -7.36
N ASN A 37 1.33 19.21 -7.81
CA ASN A 37 1.69 20.06 -8.95
C ASN A 37 2.62 19.34 -9.95
N GLU A 38 2.74 18.03 -9.84
CA GLU A 38 3.50 17.16 -10.73
C GLU A 38 2.91 15.75 -10.69
N LEU A 39 3.20 14.93 -11.71
CA LEU A 39 2.50 13.66 -11.94
C LEU A 39 2.74 12.62 -10.84
N HIS A 40 3.93 12.53 -10.28
CA HIS A 40 4.27 11.65 -9.17
C HIS A 40 3.37 11.90 -7.96
N ALA A 41 3.24 13.14 -7.50
CA ALA A 41 2.38 13.53 -6.39
C ALA A 41 0.89 13.28 -6.68
N VAL A 42 0.46 13.34 -7.95
CA VAL A 42 -0.92 12.93 -8.31
C VAL A 42 -1.12 11.45 -7.99
N TRP A 43 -0.17 10.59 -8.35
CA TRP A 43 -0.23 9.15 -8.09
C TRP A 43 -0.02 8.78 -6.62
N ASP A 44 0.87 9.48 -5.91
CA ASP A 44 1.06 9.31 -4.45
C ASP A 44 -0.22 9.65 -3.67
N ASN A 45 -1.02 10.61 -4.14
CA ASN A 45 -2.33 10.95 -3.57
C ASN A 45 -3.49 10.09 -4.12
N VAL A 46 -3.18 8.93 -4.72
CA VAL A 46 -4.17 7.99 -5.27
C VAL A 46 -5.06 8.67 -6.31
N VAL A 47 -4.44 9.41 -7.23
CA VAL A 47 -5.11 10.19 -8.28
C VAL A 47 -6.16 11.12 -7.65
N TYR A 48 -5.71 11.91 -6.68
CA TYR A 48 -6.49 12.86 -5.88
C TYR A 48 -7.51 12.31 -4.89
N LEU A 49 -7.79 11.00 -4.87
CA LEU A 49 -8.80 10.45 -3.97
C LEU A 49 -8.45 10.67 -2.48
N TYR A 50 -7.18 10.52 -2.12
CA TYR A 50 -6.70 10.68 -0.74
C TYR A 50 -5.64 11.79 -0.64
N HIS A 51 -6.08 13.04 -0.81
CA HIS A 51 -5.22 14.23 -0.77
C HIS A 51 -5.19 14.95 0.60
N VAL A 52 -5.96 14.44 1.57
CA VAL A 52 -5.99 14.94 2.94
C VAL A 52 -5.42 13.87 3.85
N ASN A 53 -4.30 14.21 4.49
CA ASN A 53 -3.67 13.33 5.47
C ASN A 53 -4.13 13.71 6.88
N PRO A 54 -4.62 12.76 7.69
CA PRO A 54 -4.92 13.02 9.08
C PRO A 54 -3.64 13.44 9.82
N LYS A 55 -3.75 14.51 10.60
CA LYS A 55 -2.60 15.06 11.34
C LYS A 55 -2.15 14.06 12.40
N ARG A 56 -0.83 13.92 12.54
CA ARG A 56 -0.20 13.07 13.57
C ARG A 56 0.35 13.94 14.71
N PRO A 57 0.43 13.44 15.97
CA PRO A 57 -0.03 12.11 16.41
C PRO A 57 -1.55 11.96 16.33
N PHE A 58 -2.04 10.73 16.21
CA PHE A 58 -3.48 10.49 16.10
C PHE A 58 -4.19 10.80 17.43
N THR A 59 -5.27 11.57 17.35
CA THR A 59 -6.36 11.62 18.33
C THR A 59 -7.38 10.54 18.02
N GLU A 60 -8.29 10.24 18.95
CA GLU A 60 -9.42 9.33 18.72
C GLU A 60 -10.23 9.70 17.47
N SER A 61 -10.52 11.00 17.28
CA SER A 61 -11.21 11.48 16.08
C SER A 61 -10.42 11.18 14.80
N SER A 62 -9.14 11.54 14.76
CA SER A 62 -8.31 11.30 13.56
C SER A 62 -8.04 9.81 13.29
N TRP A 63 -8.13 8.97 14.33
CA TRP A 63 -8.09 7.52 14.19
C TRP A 63 -9.38 7.00 13.54
N GLY A 64 -10.53 7.55 13.93
CA GLY A 64 -11.81 7.29 13.27
C GLY A 64 -11.80 7.67 11.78
N ASP A 65 -11.29 8.87 11.46
CA ASP A 65 -11.15 9.33 10.07
C ASP A 65 -10.24 8.40 9.25
N PHE A 66 -9.09 8.02 9.83
CA PHE A 66 -8.17 7.08 9.18
C PHE A 66 -8.80 5.69 8.99
N GLY A 67 -9.53 5.20 9.99
CA GLY A 67 -10.27 3.94 9.91
C GLY A 67 -11.34 3.95 8.81
N ALA A 68 -12.06 5.06 8.64
CA ALA A 68 -13.04 5.22 7.57
C ALA A 68 -12.40 5.15 6.17
N ILE A 69 -11.21 5.73 5.98
CA ILE A 69 -10.44 5.61 4.73
C ILE A 69 -10.07 4.14 4.46
N ALA A 70 -9.60 3.41 5.48
CA ALA A 70 -9.24 2.00 5.33
C ALA A 70 -10.46 1.13 4.99
N THR A 71 -11.61 1.37 5.62
CA THR A 71 -12.87 0.68 5.31
C THR A 71 -13.31 0.95 3.88
N ASP A 72 -13.32 2.22 3.45
CA ASP A 72 -13.69 2.64 2.09
C ASP A 72 -12.82 1.94 1.03
N LEU A 73 -11.49 1.91 1.21
CA LEU A 73 -10.56 1.19 0.33
C LEU A 73 -10.90 -0.31 0.22
N ASN A 74 -11.14 -0.97 1.36
CA ASN A 74 -11.40 -2.42 1.42
C ASN A 74 -12.79 -2.81 0.86
N GLU A 75 -13.73 -1.88 0.86
CA GLU A 75 -15.06 -2.09 0.26
C GLU A 75 -15.05 -1.91 -1.25
N ARG A 76 -14.25 -0.97 -1.77
CA ARG A 76 -14.17 -0.64 -3.22
C ARG A 76 -13.58 -1.76 -4.07
N VAL A 77 -12.62 -2.52 -3.56
CA VAL A 77 -11.87 -3.51 -4.33
C VAL A 77 -11.80 -4.83 -3.59
N LYS A 78 -12.10 -5.92 -4.30
CA LYS A 78 -11.84 -7.28 -3.83
C LYS A 78 -10.61 -7.82 -4.53
N ILE A 79 -9.63 -8.25 -3.74
CA ILE A 79 -8.40 -8.88 -4.21
C ILE A 79 -8.56 -10.38 -4.06
N SER A 80 -8.27 -11.14 -5.13
CA SER A 80 -8.31 -12.60 -5.04
C SER A 80 -7.13 -13.12 -4.20
N SER A 81 -7.28 -14.33 -3.67
CA SER A 81 -6.19 -15.06 -3.02
C SER A 81 -4.95 -15.20 -3.93
N THR A 82 -5.15 -15.43 -5.23
CA THR A 82 -4.06 -15.56 -6.20
C THR A 82 -3.32 -14.25 -6.44
N GLU A 83 -3.99 -13.11 -6.41
CA GLU A 83 -3.36 -11.80 -6.51
C GLU A 83 -2.60 -11.41 -5.23
N ALA A 84 -3.19 -11.74 -4.07
CA ALA A 84 -2.65 -11.42 -2.74
C ALA A 84 -1.43 -12.25 -2.34
N HIS A 85 -1.41 -13.54 -2.68
CA HIS A 85 -0.42 -14.51 -2.19
C HIS A 85 0.82 -14.56 -3.07
N THR A 86 1.62 -13.49 -3.03
CA THR A 86 2.94 -13.46 -3.65
C THR A 86 3.96 -12.75 -2.77
N VAL A 87 5.18 -13.27 -2.76
CA VAL A 87 6.39 -12.63 -2.21
C VAL A 87 7.42 -12.38 -3.32
N ASP A 88 7.03 -12.54 -4.59
CA ASP A 88 7.87 -12.25 -5.75
C ASP A 88 7.85 -10.74 -6.03
N PHE A 89 8.85 -10.05 -5.50
CA PHE A 89 9.01 -8.61 -5.69
C PHE A 89 9.27 -8.24 -7.16
N ALA A 90 9.90 -9.12 -7.96
CA ALA A 90 10.11 -8.85 -9.38
C ALA A 90 8.79 -8.92 -10.17
N GLN A 91 7.87 -9.80 -9.78
CA GLN A 91 6.51 -9.78 -10.32
C GLN A 91 5.78 -8.48 -9.94
N MET A 92 5.85 -8.06 -8.67
CA MET A 92 5.18 -6.83 -8.21
C MET A 92 5.68 -5.58 -8.96
N GLU A 93 6.98 -5.51 -9.19
CA GLU A 93 7.63 -4.45 -9.98
C GLU A 93 7.13 -4.45 -11.42
N LYS A 94 7.11 -5.61 -12.10
CA LYS A 94 6.62 -5.72 -13.48
C LYS A 94 5.17 -5.28 -13.64
N GLU A 95 4.32 -5.59 -12.67
CA GLU A 95 2.92 -5.14 -12.66
C GLU A 95 2.82 -3.60 -12.56
N SER A 96 3.62 -2.98 -11.69
CA SER A 96 3.70 -1.52 -11.57
C SER A 96 4.25 -0.88 -12.83
N HIS A 97 5.33 -1.45 -13.40
CA HIS A 97 5.93 -1.00 -14.63
C HIS A 97 4.93 -1.04 -15.79
N ALA A 98 4.15 -2.12 -15.93
CA ALA A 98 3.12 -2.24 -16.97
C ALA A 98 2.07 -1.12 -16.92
N ILE A 99 1.67 -0.68 -15.72
CA ILE A 99 0.78 0.48 -15.55
C ILE A 99 1.51 1.77 -15.92
N SER A 100 2.77 1.90 -15.49
CA SER A 100 3.61 3.09 -15.68
C SER A 100 3.80 3.49 -17.15
N LEU A 101 3.70 2.52 -18.08
CA LEU A 101 3.77 2.77 -19.53
C LEU A 101 2.65 3.67 -20.05
N HIS A 102 1.53 3.78 -19.32
CA HIS A 102 0.32 4.48 -19.77
C HIS A 102 0.00 5.73 -18.94
N VAL A 103 0.68 5.96 -17.81
CA VAL A 103 0.28 7.04 -16.88
C VAL A 103 0.52 8.44 -17.43
N TYR A 104 1.29 8.59 -18.51
CA TYR A 104 1.48 9.87 -19.19
C TYR A 104 0.42 10.15 -20.27
N ASP A 105 -0.40 9.16 -20.64
CA ASP A 105 -1.33 9.24 -21.76
C ASP A 105 -2.35 10.38 -21.55
N GLY A 106 -2.44 11.28 -22.53
CA GLY A 106 -3.40 12.38 -22.53
C GLY A 106 -3.00 13.57 -21.65
N LEU A 107 -1.86 13.51 -20.95
CA LEU A 107 -1.34 14.63 -20.17
C LEU A 107 -0.37 15.49 -20.98
N LYS A 108 -0.24 16.75 -20.57
CA LYS A 108 0.75 17.70 -21.09
C LYS A 108 1.39 18.41 -19.91
N GLU A 109 2.70 18.64 -19.99
CA GLU A 109 3.42 19.41 -18.97
C GLU A 109 2.81 20.81 -18.81
N GLY A 110 2.63 21.26 -17.57
CA GLY A 110 1.94 22.49 -17.19
C GLY A 110 0.41 22.46 -17.37
N GLY A 111 -0.14 21.33 -17.83
CA GLY A 111 -1.58 21.13 -18.02
C GLY A 111 -2.33 20.75 -16.75
N THR A 112 -3.67 20.75 -16.82
CA THR A 112 -4.54 20.17 -15.79
C THR A 112 -4.73 18.69 -16.02
N VAL A 113 -4.84 17.91 -14.94
CA VAL A 113 -5.37 16.54 -15.03
C VAL A 113 -6.85 16.59 -15.36
N SER A 114 -7.28 15.96 -16.44
CA SER A 114 -8.70 15.93 -16.85
C SER A 114 -9.51 14.96 -15.99
N GLN A 115 -10.82 15.18 -15.90
CA GLN A 115 -11.71 14.22 -15.22
C GLN A 115 -11.64 12.83 -15.85
N SER A 116 -11.51 12.73 -17.19
CA SER A 116 -11.34 11.45 -17.88
C SER A 116 -10.07 10.70 -17.48
N TYR A 117 -9.00 11.41 -17.12
CA TYR A 117 -7.79 10.80 -16.59
C TYR A 117 -8.03 10.25 -15.17
N ILE A 118 -8.70 11.04 -14.33
CA ILE A 118 -9.06 10.66 -12.96
C ILE A 118 -9.96 9.41 -12.99
N ASP A 119 -11.03 9.42 -13.78
CA ASP A 119 -11.98 8.31 -13.90
C ASP A 119 -11.29 7.01 -14.38
N LYS A 120 -10.29 7.14 -15.27
CA LYS A 120 -9.51 6.00 -15.77
C LYS A 120 -8.56 5.43 -14.70
N TYR A 121 -7.80 6.28 -14.03
CA TYR A 121 -6.66 5.83 -13.22
C TYR A 121 -6.93 5.73 -11.72
N GLN A 122 -7.93 6.44 -11.18
CA GLN A 122 -8.28 6.36 -9.77
C GLN A 122 -8.67 4.93 -9.34
N PRO A 123 -9.50 4.16 -10.09
CA PRO A 123 -9.79 2.76 -9.74
C PRO A 123 -8.55 1.86 -9.75
N ILE A 124 -7.60 2.15 -10.65
CA ILE A 124 -6.33 1.41 -10.75
C ILE A 124 -5.47 1.72 -9.51
N ALA A 125 -5.29 3.00 -9.16
CA ALA A 125 -4.53 3.41 -7.99
C ALA A 125 -5.12 2.84 -6.69
N VAL A 126 -6.44 2.86 -6.53
CA VAL A 126 -7.13 2.22 -5.40
C VAL A 126 -6.81 0.73 -5.35
N LYS A 127 -6.92 0.00 -6.48
CA LYS A 127 -6.58 -1.43 -6.52
C LYS A 127 -5.13 -1.68 -6.12
N ARG A 128 -4.18 -0.83 -6.52
CA ARG A 128 -2.76 -0.97 -6.13
C ARG A 128 -2.53 -0.80 -4.63
N VAL A 129 -3.19 0.18 -4.00
CA VAL A 129 -3.14 0.38 -2.54
C VAL A 129 -3.68 -0.84 -1.80
N VAL A 130 -4.85 -1.34 -2.19
CA VAL A 130 -5.48 -2.51 -1.55
C VAL A 130 -4.64 -3.77 -1.77
N LEU A 131 -4.13 -3.99 -2.99
CA LEU A 131 -3.25 -5.12 -3.31
C LEU A 131 -1.96 -5.10 -2.48
N ALA A 132 -1.34 -3.94 -2.29
CA ALA A 132 -0.17 -3.79 -1.44
C ALA A 132 -0.46 -4.16 0.03
N ALA A 133 -1.64 -3.78 0.54
CA ALA A 133 -2.09 -4.14 1.89
C ALA A 133 -2.31 -5.66 2.04
N HIS A 134 -2.91 -6.32 1.06
CA HIS A 134 -3.05 -7.78 1.08
C HIS A 134 -1.69 -8.50 1.01
N ARG A 135 -0.78 -8.03 0.14
CA ARG A 135 0.56 -8.62 -0.01
C ARG A 135 1.46 -8.40 1.20
N ILE A 136 1.33 -7.27 1.92
CA ILE A 136 2.09 -7.08 3.17
C ILE A 136 1.58 -8.03 4.27
N VAL A 137 0.27 -8.25 4.36
CA VAL A 137 -0.31 -9.23 5.30
C VAL A 137 0.21 -10.63 4.98
N TYR A 138 0.15 -11.05 3.72
CA TYR A 138 0.68 -12.35 3.30
C TYR A 138 2.17 -12.51 3.62
N LEU A 139 3.00 -11.48 3.35
CA LEU A 139 4.41 -11.50 3.70
C LEU A 139 4.64 -11.68 5.20
N ILE A 140 3.89 -10.96 6.05
CA ILE A 140 3.96 -11.10 7.50
C ILE A 140 3.58 -12.52 7.93
N GLU A 141 2.55 -13.11 7.33
CA GLU A 141 2.15 -14.50 7.60
C GLU A 141 3.23 -15.50 7.17
N GLN A 142 3.92 -15.29 6.05
CA GLN A 142 5.05 -16.15 5.66
C GLN A 142 6.24 -16.04 6.63
N LEU A 143 6.49 -14.84 7.18
CA LEU A 143 7.60 -14.62 8.11
C LEU A 143 7.30 -15.14 9.54
N PHE A 144 6.05 -15.05 10.00
CA PHE A 144 5.70 -15.28 11.42
C PHE A 144 4.57 -16.30 11.65
N GLY A 145 3.94 -16.82 10.59
CA GLY A 145 2.80 -17.73 10.69
C GLY A 145 3.14 -19.08 11.33
N SER A 146 4.34 -19.60 11.08
CA SER A 146 4.84 -20.86 11.68
C SER A 146 5.08 -20.77 13.18
N SER A 147 5.28 -19.55 13.72
CA SER A 147 5.50 -19.31 15.15
C SER A 147 4.24 -19.59 15.99
N LYS A 148 3.04 -19.52 15.39
CA LYS A 148 1.77 -19.81 16.09
C LYS A 148 1.53 -21.30 16.35
N THR A 149 2.18 -22.20 15.60
CA THR A 149 2.01 -23.65 15.78
C THR A 149 2.89 -24.19 16.91
N SER A 150 4.06 -23.60 17.16
CA SER A 150 4.99 -24.08 18.20
C SER A 150 4.54 -23.72 19.63
N GLN A 151 3.86 -22.59 19.84
CA GLN A 151 3.39 -22.18 21.18
C GLN A 151 2.10 -22.88 21.62
N ARG A 152 1.35 -23.52 20.70
CA ARG A 152 0.10 -24.22 21.04
C ARG A 152 0.33 -25.63 21.60
N VAL A 153 1.49 -26.23 21.36
CA VAL A 153 1.82 -27.60 21.83
C VAL A 153 2.33 -27.61 23.28
N GLU A 154 2.87 -26.49 23.79
CA GLU A 154 3.32 -26.41 25.20
C GLU A 154 2.20 -26.08 26.20
N ALA A 155 1.07 -25.53 25.73
CA ALA A 155 -0.02 -25.11 26.61
C ALA A 155 -1.00 -26.22 27.03
N SER A 156 -0.77 -27.48 26.65
CA SER A 156 -1.66 -28.61 26.98
C SER A 156 -1.05 -29.70 27.87
N SER A 157 0.15 -29.51 28.42
CA SER A 157 0.66 -30.43 29.44
C SER A 157 0.12 -30.02 30.82
N PRO A 158 -0.61 -30.90 31.54
CA PRO A 158 -1.00 -30.61 32.91
C PRO A 158 0.26 -30.40 33.77
N MET A 159 0.20 -29.38 34.63
CA MET A 159 1.26 -29.00 35.57
C MET A 159 1.94 -30.22 36.22
N PRO A 160 3.29 -30.30 36.21
CA PRO A 160 4.01 -31.41 36.84
C PRO A 160 3.68 -31.49 38.34
N GLU A 161 3.45 -32.69 38.84
CA GLU A 161 3.01 -32.94 40.22
C GLU A 161 3.98 -32.42 41.30
N SER A 162 5.25 -32.21 40.93
CA SER A 162 6.28 -31.59 41.77
C SER A 162 6.00 -30.12 42.13
N LEU A 163 5.19 -29.42 41.33
CA LEU A 163 4.78 -28.03 41.60
C LEU A 163 3.51 -27.94 42.46
N LYS A 164 2.64 -28.96 42.46
CA LYS A 164 1.45 -28.98 43.33
C LYS A 164 1.82 -29.14 44.81
N GLN A 165 2.87 -29.91 45.11
CA GLN A 165 3.32 -30.13 46.49
C GLN A 165 3.98 -28.91 47.15
N ARG A 166 4.48 -27.95 46.35
CA ARG A 166 5.08 -26.71 46.89
C ARG A 166 4.06 -25.64 47.28
N LEU A 167 2.81 -25.74 46.83
CA LEU A 167 1.74 -24.79 47.15
C LEU A 167 0.92 -25.16 48.40
N GLN A 168 1.11 -26.37 48.96
CA GLN A 168 0.44 -26.79 50.21
C GLN A 168 1.25 -26.53 51.48
N MET A 169 2.49 -26.03 51.39
CA MET A 169 3.34 -25.72 52.55
C MET A 169 3.43 -24.22 52.89
N LEU A 170 2.48 -23.41 52.40
CA LEU A 170 2.44 -21.95 52.65
C LEU A 170 1.14 -21.48 53.33
N HIS A 171 0.46 -22.35 54.08
CA HIS A 171 -0.53 -21.94 55.09
C HIS A 171 -0.12 -22.47 56.46
#